data_AF-A0A352T0D6-F1
#
_entry.id   AF-A0A352T0D6-F1
#
_cell.length_a   1.000
_cell.length_b   1.000
_cell.length_c   1.000
_cell.angle_alpha   90.00
_cell.angle_beta   90.00
_cell.angle_gamma   90.00
#
_symmetry.space_group_name_H-M   'P 1'
#
loop_
_entity.id
_entity.type
_entity.pdbx_description
1 polymer ?
#
loop_
_entity_poly.entity_id
_entity_poly.type
_entity_poly.pdbx_seq_one_letter_code
_entity_poly.pdbx_strand_id
1 'polypeptide(L)'
;MTKLQNKLCCACIFLCAILEVLSIIGAYAADYFTRTRMGMLRHVVYMNGKWEKLFSIPFIRTAALCVIITLTAIACIRYFKMRVNGMVSAAAALVVLLSAWTVYFLIFCNTGINRAYYILSMCFIMATIFQNVIYHCLCHIKKI
;
A
#
# COMPACT_ATOMS: atom_id res chain seq x y z
N MET A 1 28.85 -14.81 -5.49
CA MET A 1 27.91 -14.14 -4.56
C MET A 1 26.55 -13.78 -5.19
N THR A 2 26.39 -13.79 -6.52
CA THR A 2 25.15 -13.42 -7.23
C THR A 2 23.97 -14.39 -7.07
N LYS A 3 24.20 -15.71 -7.03
CA LYS A 3 23.11 -16.71 -6.87
C LYS A 3 22.42 -16.67 -5.50
N LEU A 4 23.14 -16.34 -4.42
CA LEU A 4 22.57 -16.26 -3.07
C LEU A 4 21.69 -15.01 -2.91
N GLN A 5 22.14 -13.87 -3.43
CA GLN A 5 21.35 -12.63 -3.45
C GLN A 5 20.06 -12.79 -4.25
N ASN A 6 20.09 -13.47 -5.40
CA ASN A 6 18.89 -13.71 -6.19
C ASN A 6 17.90 -14.63 -5.46
N LYS A 7 18.36 -15.65 -4.74
CA LYS A 7 17.47 -16.50 -3.90
C LYS A 7 16.81 -15.70 -2.78
N LEU A 8 17.56 -14.80 -2.12
CA LEU A 8 17.00 -13.91 -1.10
C LEU A 8 15.96 -12.96 -1.69
N CYS A 9 16.26 -12.31 -2.82
CA CYS A 9 15.29 -11.43 -3.49
C CYS A 9 14.02 -12.19 -3.92
N CYS A 10 14.15 -13.41 -4.43
CA CYS A 10 12.98 -14.24 -4.74
C CYS A 10 12.15 -14.56 -3.49
N ALA A 11 12.79 -14.96 -2.39
CA ALA A 11 12.08 -15.21 -1.13
C ALA A 11 11.37 -13.94 -0.61
N CYS A 12 12.03 -12.79 -0.68
CA CYS A 12 11.43 -11.50 -0.33
C CYS A 12 10.22 -11.16 -1.20
N ILE A 13 10.27 -11.42 -2.51
CA ILE A 13 9.13 -11.21 -3.42
C ILE A 13 7.93 -12.06 -3.00
N PHE A 14 8.15 -13.35 -2.73
CA PHE A 14 7.06 -14.24 -2.30
C PHE A 14 6.45 -13.80 -0.97
N LEU A 15 7.27 -13.47 0.02
CA LEU A 15 6.79 -13.00 1.32
C LEU A 15 5.99 -11.69 1.18
N CYS A 16 6.53 -10.71 0.45
CA CYS A 16 5.85 -9.42 0.25
C CYS A 16 4.55 -9.58 -0.54
N ALA A 17 4.49 -10.49 -1.52
CA ALA A 17 3.28 -10.75 -2.29
C ALA A 17 2.17 -11.35 -1.41
N ILE A 18 2.52 -12.29 -0.52
CA ILE A 18 1.57 -12.86 0.44
C ILE A 18 1.05 -11.77 1.39
N LEU A 19 1.95 -10.95 1.93
CA LEU A 19 1.62 -9.83 2.81
C LEU A 19 0.74 -8.77 2.13
N GLU A 20 0.99 -8.46 0.86
CA GLU A 20 0.18 -7.54 0.04
C GLU A 20 -1.25 -8.06 -0.10
N VAL A 21 -1.41 -9.31 -0.52
CA VAL A 21 -2.72 -9.95 -0.68
C VAL A 21 -3.47 -10.01 0.65
N LEU A 22 -2.78 -10.37 1.74
CA LEU A 22 -3.37 -10.41 3.09
C LEU A 22 -3.83 -9.02 3.55
N SER A 23 -3.09 -7.97 3.20
CA SER A 23 -3.43 -6.59 3.55
C SER A 23 -4.68 -6.12 2.81
N ILE A 24 -4.81 -6.47 1.52
CA ILE A 24 -5.99 -6.13 0.72
C ILE A 24 -7.21 -6.90 1.25
N ILE A 25 -7.10 -8.20 1.48
CA ILE A 25 -8.18 -9.02 2.05
C ILE A 25 -8.58 -8.47 3.43
N GLY A 26 -7.60 -8.12 4.26
CA GLY A 26 -7.83 -7.52 5.58
C GLY A 26 -8.60 -6.21 5.50
N ALA A 27 -8.30 -5.34 4.53
CA ALA A 27 -9.03 -4.09 4.31
C ALA A 27 -10.52 -4.34 3.98
N TYR A 28 -10.78 -5.25 3.04
CA TYR A 28 -12.16 -5.60 2.65
C TYR A 28 -12.92 -6.34 3.75
N ALA A 29 -12.26 -7.23 4.48
CA ALA A 29 -12.83 -7.90 5.63
C ALA A 29 -13.21 -6.88 6.72
N ALA A 30 -12.32 -5.92 7.02
CA ALA A 30 -12.58 -4.86 7.99
C ALA A 30 -13.78 -3.98 7.57
N ASP A 31 -13.89 -3.61 6.29
CA ASP A 31 -15.05 -2.86 5.79
C ASP A 31 -16.35 -3.66 5.95
N TYR A 32 -16.34 -4.94 5.53
CA TYR A 32 -17.49 -5.83 5.65
C TYR A 32 -17.94 -6.00 7.10
N PHE A 33 -17.01 -6.28 8.01
CA PHE A 33 -17.36 -6.46 9.42
C PHE A 33 -17.86 -5.16 10.06
N THR A 34 -17.32 -4.01 9.66
CA THR A 34 -17.77 -2.71 10.15
C THR A 34 -19.19 -2.39 9.69
N ARG A 35 -19.59 -2.83 8.50
CA ARG A 35 -20.96 -2.69 7.98
C ARG A 35 -21.94 -3.71 8.57
N THR A 36 -21.49 -4.96 8.74
CA THR A 36 -22.37 -6.09 9.10
C THR A 36 -22.56 -6.23 10.61
N ARG A 37 -21.59 -5.83 11.44
CA ARG A 37 -21.65 -5.98 12.91
C ARG A 37 -21.63 -4.62 13.60
N MET A 38 -22.81 -4.17 14.08
CA MET A 38 -22.95 -2.91 14.82
C MET A 38 -22.05 -2.80 16.07
N GLY A 39 -21.70 -3.91 16.72
CA GLY A 39 -20.77 -3.93 17.85
C GLY A 39 -19.35 -3.51 17.45
N MET A 40 -18.88 -3.97 16.29
CA MET A 40 -17.55 -3.61 15.77
C MET A 40 -17.51 -2.17 15.28
N LEU A 41 -18.62 -1.69 14.68
CA LEU A 41 -18.80 -0.29 14.33
C LEU A 41 -18.62 0.63 15.54
N ARG A 42 -19.24 0.30 16.69
CA ARG A 42 -19.08 1.09 17.93
C ARG A 42 -17.64 1.09 18.44
N HIS A 43 -16.95 -0.05 18.37
CA HIS A 43 -15.56 -0.13 18.79
C HIS A 43 -14.63 0.69 17.88
N VAL A 44 -14.79 0.59 16.57
CA VAL A 44 -14.02 1.37 15.58
C VAL A 44 -14.27 2.87 15.75
N VAL A 45 -15.50 3.29 16.03
CA VAL A 45 -15.82 4.70 16.28
C VAL A 45 -15.19 5.21 17.57
N TYR A 46 -15.23 4.43 18.64
CA TYR A 46 -14.57 4.80 19.90
C TYR A 46 -13.05 4.92 19.73
N MET A 47 -12.44 3.98 19.01
CA MET A 47 -11.03 4.03 18.65
C MET A 47 -10.74 5.28 17.84
N ASN A 48 -11.46 5.53 16.74
CA ASN A 48 -11.28 6.71 15.89
C ASN A 48 -11.34 8.02 16.68
N GLY A 49 -12.29 8.16 17.61
CA GLY A 49 -12.39 9.34 18.46
C GLY A 49 -11.20 9.54 19.40
N LYS A 50 -10.52 8.46 19.82
CA LYS A 50 -9.24 8.55 20.53
C LYS A 50 -8.10 8.97 19.61
N TRP A 51 -8.03 8.41 18.40
CA TRP A 51 -6.99 8.75 17.41
C TRP A 51 -7.08 10.21 16.96
N GLU A 52 -8.30 10.73 16.75
CA GLU A 52 -8.52 12.14 16.40
C GLU A 52 -8.13 13.12 17.51
N LYS A 53 -8.20 12.69 18.78
CA LYS A 53 -7.74 13.50 19.92
C LYS A 53 -6.24 13.48 20.12
N LEU A 54 -5.58 12.35 19.86
CA LEU A 54 -4.13 12.22 20.04
C LEU A 54 -3.33 12.77 18.85
N PHE A 55 -3.86 12.70 17.64
CA PHE A 55 -3.11 13.00 16.42
C PHE A 55 -3.83 14.01 15.55
N SER A 56 -3.07 15.00 15.04
CA SER A 56 -3.53 15.86 13.96
C SER A 56 -3.63 15.05 12.66
N ILE A 57 -4.79 14.44 12.46
CA ILE A 57 -5.15 13.61 11.31
C ILE A 57 -4.84 14.26 9.95
N PRO A 58 -5.04 15.58 9.73
CA PRO A 58 -4.63 16.20 8.47
C PRO A 58 -3.13 16.10 8.21
N PHE A 59 -2.29 16.20 9.25
CA PHE A 59 -0.83 16.14 9.12
C PHE A 59 -0.34 14.73 8.75
N ILE A 60 -0.90 13.69 9.38
CA ILE A 60 -0.55 12.30 9.06
C ILE A 60 -0.97 11.96 7.62
N ARG A 61 -2.13 12.44 7.20
CA ARG A 61 -2.64 12.22 5.85
C ARG A 61 -1.75 12.85 4.78
N THR A 62 -1.35 14.11 4.96
CA THR A 62 -0.40 14.76 4.02
C THR A 62 0.96 14.09 4.04
N ALA A 63 1.49 13.72 5.20
CA ALA A 63 2.75 12.98 5.29
C ALA A 63 2.69 11.64 4.52
N ALA A 64 1.63 10.86 4.71
CA ALA A 64 1.44 9.60 3.99
C ALA A 64 1.32 9.80 2.46
N LEU A 65 0.58 10.83 2.02
CA LEU A 65 0.50 11.18 0.60
C LEU A 65 1.87 11.56 0.02
N CYS A 66 2.64 12.40 0.71
CA CYS A 66 3.99 12.77 0.28
C CYS A 66 4.90 11.53 0.14
N VAL A 67 4.83 10.59 1.07
CA VAL A 67 5.61 9.34 1.01
C VAL A 67 5.19 8.48 -0.19
N ILE A 68 3.89 8.30 -0.43
CA ILE A 68 3.43 7.49 -1.57
C ILE A 68 3.81 8.15 -2.90
N ILE A 69 3.61 9.45 -3.05
CA ILE A 69 3.92 10.20 -4.27
C ILE A 69 5.43 10.15 -4.57
N THR A 70 6.27 10.26 -3.55
CA THR A 70 7.72 10.18 -3.74
C THR A 70 8.17 8.77 -4.15
N LEU A 71 7.65 7.73 -3.52
CA LEU A 71 7.91 6.33 -3.89
C LEU A 71 7.51 6.03 -5.34
N THR A 72 6.32 6.47 -5.76
CA THR A 72 5.83 6.24 -7.13
C THR A 72 6.61 7.03 -8.17
N ALA A 73 6.99 8.28 -7.86
CA ALA A 73 7.86 9.06 -8.73
C ALA A 73 9.21 8.35 -8.96
N ILE A 74 9.82 7.80 -7.91
CA ILE A 74 11.06 7.02 -8.02
C ILE A 74 10.86 5.79 -8.91
N ALA A 75 9.75 5.07 -8.75
CA ALA A 75 9.42 3.91 -9.58
C ALA A 75 9.25 4.30 -11.07
N CYS A 76 8.54 5.39 -11.36
CA CYS A 76 8.38 5.92 -12.71
C CYS A 76 9.71 6.33 -13.36
N ILE A 77 10.57 7.07 -12.66
CA ILE A 77 11.88 7.49 -13.18
C ILE A 77 12.73 6.26 -13.54
N ARG A 78 12.71 5.22 -12.69
CA ARG A 78 13.43 3.96 -12.94
C ARG A 78 12.87 3.22 -14.14
N TYR A 79 11.56 3.21 -14.33
CA TYR A 79 10.90 2.61 -15.48
C TYR A 79 11.37 3.25 -16.79
N PHE A 80 11.37 4.58 -16.90
CA PHE A 80 11.84 5.28 -18.10
C PHE A 80 13.33 5.06 -18.39
N LYS A 81 14.16 4.89 -17.35
CA LYS A 81 15.61 4.71 -17.50
C LYS A 81 16.02 3.30 -17.93
N MET A 82 15.15 2.29 -17.76
CA MET A 82 15.45 0.90 -18.11
C MET A 82 14.79 0.50 -19.43
N ARG A 83 15.51 -0.18 -20.34
CA ARG A 83 14.86 -0.95 -21.42
C ARG A 83 14.17 -2.17 -20.81
N VAL A 84 12.90 -1.99 -20.46
CA VAL A 84 12.09 -2.94 -19.70
C VAL A 84 11.63 -4.12 -20.54
N ASN A 85 11.55 -5.29 -19.89
CA ASN A 85 10.90 -6.48 -20.45
C ASN A 85 9.42 -6.41 -20.05
N GLY A 86 8.55 -7.16 -20.72
CA GLY A 86 7.11 -7.17 -20.42
C GLY A 86 6.77 -7.34 -18.93
N MET A 87 7.51 -8.19 -18.19
CA MET A 87 7.27 -8.42 -16.76
C MET A 87 7.57 -7.21 -15.87
N VAL A 88 8.65 -6.46 -16.11
CA VAL A 88 8.98 -5.25 -15.33
C VAL A 88 8.00 -4.14 -15.64
N SER A 89 7.51 -4.09 -16.89
CA SER A 89 6.45 -3.16 -17.30
C SER A 89 5.13 -3.46 -16.61
N ALA A 90 4.73 -4.72 -16.52
CA ALA A 90 3.54 -5.13 -15.80
C ALA A 90 3.62 -4.76 -14.30
N ALA A 91 4.77 -5.03 -13.66
CA ALA A 91 4.99 -4.67 -12.26
C ALA A 91 4.97 -3.15 -12.03
N ALA A 92 5.58 -2.35 -12.92
CA ALA A 92 5.53 -0.89 -12.86
C ALA A 92 4.09 -0.37 -13.00
N ALA A 93 3.33 -0.90 -13.97
CA ALA A 93 1.93 -0.54 -14.16
C ALA A 93 1.08 -0.86 -12.93
N LEU A 94 1.29 -2.02 -12.31
CA LEU A 94 0.60 -2.42 -11.07
C LEU A 94 0.90 -1.47 -9.90
N VAL A 95 2.17 -1.08 -9.71
CA VAL A 95 2.55 -0.09 -8.69
C VAL A 95 1.86 1.26 -8.93
N VAL A 96 1.83 1.72 -10.19
CA VAL A 96 1.15 2.98 -10.54
C VAL A 96 -0.36 2.88 -10.30
N LEU A 97 -0.99 1.76 -10.68
CA LEU A 97 -2.42 1.54 -10.50
C LEU A 97 -2.80 1.48 -9.01
N LEU A 98 -2.10 0.67 -8.21
CA LEU A 98 -2.40 0.54 -6.78
C LEU A 98 -2.15 1.86 -6.06
N SER A 99 -1.03 2.52 -6.35
CA SER A 99 -0.73 3.80 -5.71
C SER A 99 -1.73 4.90 -6.10
N ALA A 100 -2.14 4.98 -7.36
CA ALA A 100 -3.21 5.89 -7.79
C ALA A 100 -4.52 5.59 -7.05
N TRP A 101 -4.87 4.30 -6.89
CA TRP A 101 -6.02 3.88 -6.10
C TRP A 101 -5.92 4.31 -4.63
N THR A 102 -4.75 4.13 -4.00
CA THR A 102 -4.54 4.53 -2.60
C THR A 102 -4.59 6.03 -2.40
N VAL A 103 -4.06 6.82 -3.33
CA VAL A 103 -4.12 8.30 -3.30
C VAL A 103 -5.56 8.76 -3.50
N TYR A 104 -6.28 8.18 -4.46
CA TYR A 104 -7.71 8.43 -4.65
C TYR A 104 -8.49 8.14 -3.38
N PHE A 105 -8.29 6.97 -2.77
CA PHE A 105 -8.94 6.60 -1.52
C PHE A 105 -8.58 7.58 -0.38
N LEU A 106 -7.31 7.96 -0.26
CA LEU A 106 -6.89 8.92 0.77
C LEU A 106 -7.52 10.29 0.56
N ILE A 107 -7.71 10.78 -0.67
CA ILE A 107 -8.24 12.13 -0.97
C ILE A 107 -9.77 12.17 -0.89
N PHE A 108 -10.46 11.20 -1.48
CA PHE A 108 -11.91 11.23 -1.62
C PHE A 108 -12.67 10.60 -0.46
N CYS A 109 -12.10 9.61 0.23
CA CYS A 109 -12.75 9.02 1.39
C CYS A 109 -12.46 9.82 2.66
N ASN A 110 -13.47 9.91 3.52
CA ASN A 110 -13.39 10.55 4.83
C ASN A 110 -14.14 9.68 5.86
N THR A 111 -13.91 9.92 7.16
CA THR A 111 -14.59 9.21 8.26
C THR A 111 -16.11 9.34 8.23
N GLY A 112 -16.62 10.38 7.57
CA GLY A 112 -18.05 10.58 7.32
C GLY A 112 -18.68 9.65 6.26
N ILE A 113 -17.89 9.15 5.29
CA ILE A 113 -18.38 8.26 4.23
C ILE A 113 -18.20 6.79 4.64
N ASN A 114 -17.03 6.44 5.16
CA ASN A 114 -16.73 5.11 5.67
C ASN A 114 -16.09 5.23 7.05
N ARG A 115 -16.76 4.71 8.09
CA ARG A 115 -16.25 4.78 9.47
C ARG A 115 -14.98 3.96 9.68
N ALA A 116 -14.73 2.96 8.84
CA ALA A 116 -13.50 2.16 8.83
C ALA A 116 -12.33 2.82 8.07
N TYR A 117 -12.45 4.09 7.65
CA TYR A 117 -11.47 4.79 6.81
C TYR A 117 -10.02 4.70 7.31
N TYR A 118 -9.75 4.84 8.61
CA TYR A 118 -8.37 4.76 9.13
C TYR A 118 -7.77 3.36 8.98
N ILE A 119 -8.56 2.32 9.21
CA ILE A 119 -8.10 0.93 9.07
C ILE A 119 -7.84 0.60 7.60
N LEU A 120 -8.78 0.97 6.72
CA LEU A 120 -8.61 0.77 5.28
C LEU A 120 -7.41 1.54 4.73
N SER A 121 -7.24 2.80 5.12
CA SER A 121 -6.11 3.62 4.64
C SER A 121 -4.77 3.05 5.11
N MET A 122 -4.65 2.58 6.37
CA MET A 122 -3.44 1.90 6.84
C MET A 122 -3.14 0.64 6.02
N CYS A 123 -4.14 -0.21 5.77
CA CYS A 123 -3.96 -1.42 4.97
C CYS A 123 -3.54 -1.11 3.53
N PHE A 124 -4.13 -0.09 2.89
CA PHE A 124 -3.78 0.32 1.54
C PHE A 124 -2.38 0.93 1.45
N ILE A 125 -1.99 1.77 2.41
CA ILE A 125 -0.62 2.31 2.49
C ILE A 125 0.38 1.15 2.60
N MET A 126 0.11 0.19 3.48
CA MET A 126 0.98 -0.97 3.69
C MET A 126 1.10 -1.85 2.44
N ALA A 127 -0.01 -2.12 1.75
CA ALA A 127 0.00 -2.83 0.48
C ALA A 127 0.85 -2.11 -0.59
N THR A 128 0.74 -0.78 -0.67
CA THR A 128 1.51 0.04 -1.62
C THR A 128 3.01 -0.02 -1.35
N ILE A 129 3.40 -0.04 -0.07
CA ILE A 129 4.80 -0.19 0.33
C ILE A 129 5.33 -1.57 -0.10
N PHE A 130 4.59 -2.64 0.17
CA PHE A 130 5.01 -3.99 -0.24
C PHE A 130 5.17 -4.11 -1.76
N GLN A 131 4.24 -3.53 -2.53
CA GLN A 131 4.32 -3.57 -3.98
C GLN A 131 5.54 -2.79 -4.53
N ASN A 132 5.87 -1.65 -3.91
CA ASN A 132 7.09 -0.91 -4.24
C ASN A 132 8.37 -1.71 -3.93
N VAL A 133 8.39 -2.46 -2.81
CA VAL A 133 9.51 -3.34 -2.44
C VAL A 133 9.67 -4.48 -3.45
N ILE A 134 8.56 -5.10 -3.89
CA ILE A 134 8.55 -6.13 -4.94
C ILE A 134 9.15 -5.57 -6.23
N TYR A 135 8.68 -4.39 -6.68
CA TYR A 135 9.20 -3.73 -7.87
C TYR A 135 10.71 -3.46 -7.77
N HIS A 136 11.18 -2.96 -6.63
CA HIS A 136 12.60 -2.71 -6.39
C HIS A 136 13.45 -4.00 -6.48
N CYS A 137 12.99 -5.09 -5.87
CA CYS A 137 13.67 -6.38 -5.95
C CYS A 137 13.71 -6.93 -7.38
N LEU A 138 12.63 -6.77 -8.14
CA LEU A 138 12.51 -7.25 -9.51
C LEU A 138 13.44 -6.47 -10.46
N CYS A 139 13.56 -5.16 -10.26
CA CYS A 139 14.56 -4.32 -10.93
C CYS A 139 16.00 -4.71 -10.58
N HIS A 140 16.28 -5.10 -9.33
CA HIS A 140 17.61 -5.51 -8.89
C HIS A 140 18.04 -6.83 -9.56
N ILE A 141 17.16 -7.84 -9.61
CA ILE A 141 17.45 -9.13 -10.26
C ILE A 141 17.79 -8.94 -11.73
N LYS A 142 17.12 -8.03 -12.44
CA LYS A 142 17.34 -7.82 -13.88
C LYS A 142 18.59 -7.00 -14.22
N LYS A 143 19.15 -6.27 -13.26
CA LYS A 143 20.36 -5.46 -13.47
C LYS A 143 21.64 -6.30 -13.43
N ILE A 144 21.57 -7.52 -12.88
CA ILE A 144 22.63 -8.53 -12.80
C ILE A 144 22.61 -9.37 -14.08
#